data_AF-A0A950QR06-F1
#
_entry.id   AF-A0A950QR06-F1
#
_cell.length_a   1.000
_cell.length_b   1.000
_cell.length_c   1.000
_cell.angle_alpha   90.00
_cell.angle_beta   90.00
_cell.angle_gamma   90.00
#
_symmetry.space_group_name_H-M   'P 1'
#
loop_
_entity.id
_entity.type
_entity.pdbx_description
1 polymer ?
#
loop_
_entity_poly.entity_id
_entity_poly.type
_entity_poly.pdbx_seq_one_letter_code
_entity_poly.pdbx_strand_id
1 'polypeptide(L)'
;MNRALLAVDVRVLSLFLGVLLLAGSAMAHSTEVVGTGHADIDIPAVQAAVDQGGAVTLRGRFSFDQPPTVLTALAGMQYPAATIRISKSVAISGVGRDRDDLTEIEGGTIPFYVEAPGADVSIRALRFEHPIAEAILVYSAAGLTITSCKIDGIVPSSALGGSIAIDIDTSGAVPTPGQPGHPENISGRVLIADNDIDVSGGSVADNTLGITVFSVGESPNREADLFISGNRISNTTEPAINFRRIGGRAHIEGNVIHTGPISSQKAPRPEVIRVVNTGSYVVTHNSIECEWPDPEAIGIGVFSQFSAWPMEHAVVLDNDVIMSPPAGTVFGNFSAGIDVRGFTRDNVIANNRIRGRARAAIAIDVFKGGTPTNNALLLNEVDDFEGVPVSFGQGVTDTLVLGQQRIAENHKIASGTR
;
A
#
# COMPACT_ATOMS: atom_id res chain seq x y z
N MET A 1 -23.25 55.09 -19.13
CA MET A 1 -22.01 55.50 -18.44
C MET A 1 -21.56 54.35 -17.56
N ASN A 2 -20.43 53.66 -17.68
CA ASN A 2 -19.41 53.48 -18.71
C ASN A 2 -18.99 52.00 -18.57
N ARG A 3 -19.14 51.20 -19.63
CA ARG A 3 -18.55 49.86 -19.74
C ARG A 3 -17.18 50.04 -20.39
N ALA A 4 -16.09 49.77 -19.67
CA ALA A 4 -14.75 49.70 -20.25
C ALA A 4 -14.44 48.24 -20.54
N LEU A 5 -14.45 47.91 -21.84
CA LEU A 5 -13.89 46.69 -22.41
C LEU A 5 -12.36 46.73 -22.27
N LEU A 6 -11.78 45.69 -21.69
CA LEU A 6 -10.37 45.35 -21.86
C LEU A 6 -10.30 44.22 -22.89
N ALA A 7 -10.00 44.60 -24.13
CA ALA A 7 -9.59 43.68 -25.18
C ALA A 7 -8.13 43.29 -24.92
N VAL A 8 -7.88 42.00 -24.68
CA VAL A 8 -6.52 41.45 -24.66
C VAL A 8 -6.25 40.87 -26.04
N ASP A 9 -5.23 41.45 -26.67
CA ASP A 9 -4.77 41.18 -28.02
C ASP A 9 -4.15 39.78 -28.12
N VAL A 10 -4.82 38.87 -28.82
CA VAL A 10 -4.34 37.51 -29.12
C VAL A 10 -3.59 37.54 -30.45
N ARG A 11 -2.35 38.02 -30.47
CA ARG A 11 -1.48 37.98 -31.65
C ARG A 11 0.02 37.98 -31.29
N VAL A 12 0.57 36.83 -30.90
CA VAL A 12 1.94 36.44 -31.28
C VAL A 12 1.94 34.94 -31.57
N LEU A 13 1.88 34.67 -32.87
CA LEU A 13 1.96 33.38 -33.54
C LEU A 13 3.43 33.16 -33.95
N SER A 14 3.97 31.98 -33.64
CA SER A 14 5.11 31.32 -34.31
C SER A 14 6.53 31.87 -34.13
N LEU A 15 7.33 31.16 -33.34
CA LEU A 15 8.65 30.73 -33.82
C LEU A 15 8.88 29.26 -33.45
N PHE A 16 8.83 28.42 -34.49
CA PHE A 16 9.29 27.04 -34.50
C PHE A 16 10.79 26.99 -34.17
N LEU A 17 11.16 26.22 -33.15
CA LEU A 17 12.45 25.54 -33.15
C LEU A 17 12.22 24.11 -32.64
N GLY A 18 11.78 23.27 -33.58
CA GLY A 18 11.72 21.83 -33.38
C GLY A 18 13.13 21.29 -33.26
N VAL A 19 13.60 21.10 -32.03
CA VAL A 19 14.67 20.15 -31.76
C VAL A 19 14.04 18.77 -31.85
N LEU A 20 14.09 18.20 -33.04
CA LEU A 20 13.83 16.78 -33.26
C LEU A 20 14.99 16.03 -32.57
N LEU A 21 14.85 15.74 -31.28
CA LEU A 21 15.70 14.75 -30.63
C LEU A 21 15.35 13.41 -31.30
N LEU A 22 16.17 13.03 -32.28
CA LEU A 22 16.34 11.65 -32.70
C LEU A 22 16.91 10.91 -31.48
N ALA A 23 16.03 10.60 -30.52
CA ALA A 23 16.26 9.51 -29.59
C ALA A 23 16.33 8.27 -30.49
N GLY A 24 17.55 7.90 -30.88
CA GLY A 24 17.79 6.63 -31.53
C GLY A 24 17.22 5.58 -30.61
N SER A 25 16.07 5.01 -30.99
CA SER A 25 15.53 3.81 -30.39
C SER A 25 16.54 2.71 -30.70
N ALA A 26 17.60 2.64 -29.90
CA ALA A 26 18.36 1.41 -29.78
C ALA A 26 17.28 0.36 -29.48
N MET A 27 17.06 -0.56 -30.43
CA MET A 27 16.14 -1.67 -30.21
C MET A 27 16.58 -2.31 -28.90
N ALA A 28 15.80 -2.11 -27.84
CA ALA A 28 16.13 -2.64 -26.53
C ALA A 28 16.27 -4.15 -26.74
N HIS A 29 17.49 -4.65 -26.59
CA HIS A 29 17.77 -6.06 -26.72
C HIS A 29 16.93 -6.76 -25.66
N SER A 30 15.98 -7.59 -26.11
CA SER A 30 15.17 -8.40 -25.20
C SER A 30 15.94 -9.67 -24.92
N THR A 31 16.33 -9.86 -23.66
CA THR A 31 16.97 -11.08 -23.19
C THR A 31 15.88 -12.06 -22.76
N GLU A 32 15.82 -13.23 -23.39
CA GLU A 32 14.93 -14.32 -22.96
C GLU A 32 15.70 -15.27 -22.04
N VAL A 33 15.10 -15.60 -20.89
CA VAL A 33 15.60 -16.62 -19.96
C VAL A 33 14.54 -17.70 -19.85
N VAL A 34 14.94 -18.95 -20.02
CA VAL A 34 14.06 -20.11 -19.90
C VAL A 34 14.38 -20.83 -18.59
N GLY A 35 13.39 -20.94 -17.72
CA GLY A 35 13.50 -21.64 -16.44
C GLY A 35 13.71 -23.14 -16.65
N THR A 36 14.64 -23.68 -15.89
CA THR A 36 15.01 -25.10 -15.92
C THR A 36 14.43 -25.87 -14.74
N GLY A 37 13.91 -25.18 -13.72
CA GLY A 37 13.48 -25.76 -12.45
C GLY A 37 14.65 -26.11 -11.51
N HIS A 38 15.85 -25.62 -11.82
CA HIS A 38 17.08 -25.90 -11.06
C HIS A 38 17.73 -24.59 -10.60
N ALA A 39 17.73 -24.36 -9.30
CA ALA A 39 18.16 -23.08 -8.73
C ALA A 39 19.63 -22.71 -9.01
N ASP A 40 20.51 -23.70 -9.18
CA ASP A 40 21.92 -23.48 -9.54
C ASP A 40 22.11 -22.98 -10.98
N ILE A 41 21.10 -23.12 -11.82
CA ILE A 41 21.09 -22.62 -13.20
C ILE A 41 20.21 -21.37 -13.30
N ASP A 42 19.02 -21.42 -12.72
CA ASP A 42 17.98 -20.40 -12.84
C ASP A 42 18.39 -19.08 -12.19
N ILE A 43 18.92 -19.11 -10.96
CA ILE A 43 19.31 -17.90 -10.24
C ILE A 43 20.44 -17.15 -11.00
N PRO A 44 21.57 -17.78 -11.39
CA PRO A 44 22.60 -17.09 -12.15
C PRO A 44 22.13 -16.58 -13.52
N ALA A 45 21.26 -17.33 -14.20
CA ALA A 45 20.75 -16.94 -15.51
C ALA A 45 19.86 -15.69 -15.42
N VAL A 46 18.96 -15.63 -14.43
CA VAL A 46 18.13 -14.46 -14.17
C VAL A 46 18.99 -13.28 -13.73
N GLN A 47 19.94 -13.48 -12.80
CA GLN A 47 20.84 -12.41 -12.35
C GLN A 47 21.63 -11.81 -13.52
N ALA A 48 22.21 -12.66 -14.38
CA ALA A 48 22.97 -12.20 -15.54
C ALA A 48 22.11 -11.43 -16.55
N ALA A 49 20.82 -11.78 -16.69
CA ALA A 49 19.89 -11.06 -17.57
C ALA A 49 19.53 -9.68 -16.98
N VAL A 50 19.18 -9.59 -15.70
CA VAL A 50 18.85 -8.30 -15.07
C VAL A 50 20.06 -7.38 -14.94
N ASP A 51 21.26 -7.93 -14.79
CA ASP A 51 22.53 -7.18 -14.78
C ASP A 51 22.80 -6.47 -16.12
N GLN A 52 22.22 -6.95 -17.23
CA GLN A 52 22.30 -6.27 -18.52
C GLN A 52 21.33 -5.07 -18.63
N GLY A 53 20.28 -5.04 -17.80
CA GLY A 53 19.18 -4.08 -17.92
C GLY A 53 18.30 -4.32 -19.15
N GLY A 54 17.55 -3.32 -19.58
CA GLY A 54 16.73 -3.43 -20.80
C GLY A 54 15.47 -4.27 -20.58
N ALA A 55 15.10 -5.10 -21.55
CA ALA A 55 13.92 -5.97 -21.46
C ALA A 55 14.33 -7.42 -21.16
N VAL A 56 13.73 -8.03 -20.15
CA VAL A 56 13.97 -9.42 -19.75
C VAL A 56 12.65 -10.18 -19.81
N THR A 57 12.60 -11.23 -20.62
CA THR A 57 11.44 -12.13 -20.68
C THR A 57 11.80 -13.46 -20.01
N LEU A 58 11.05 -13.82 -18.96
CA LEU A 58 11.19 -15.08 -18.25
C LEU A 58 10.14 -16.07 -18.77
N ARG A 59 10.53 -17.29 -19.12
CA ARG A 59 9.63 -18.34 -19.62
C ARG A 59 9.78 -19.64 -18.87
N GLY A 60 8.65 -20.26 -18.51
CA GLY A 60 8.61 -21.57 -17.88
C GLY A 60 8.56 -21.47 -16.36
N ARG A 61 9.22 -22.42 -15.68
CA ARG A 61 9.27 -22.51 -14.22
C ARG A 61 10.70 -22.35 -13.73
N PHE A 62 10.89 -21.44 -12.79
CA PHE A 62 12.16 -21.15 -12.15
C PHE A 62 12.13 -21.65 -10.72
N SER A 63 13.20 -22.29 -10.26
CA SER A 63 13.38 -22.60 -8.84
C SER A 63 14.39 -21.63 -8.23
N PHE A 64 14.00 -20.95 -7.16
CA PHE A 64 14.87 -20.07 -6.36
C PHE A 64 15.17 -20.69 -4.97
N ASP A 65 15.04 -22.01 -4.84
CA ASP A 65 15.30 -22.77 -3.61
C ASP A 65 16.80 -22.94 -3.33
N GLN A 66 17.47 -21.82 -3.09
CA GLN A 66 18.84 -21.76 -2.60
C GLN A 66 18.98 -20.70 -1.50
N PRO A 67 19.94 -20.88 -0.57
CA PRO A 67 20.26 -19.84 0.40
C PRO A 67 20.58 -18.51 -0.32
N PRO A 68 19.95 -17.39 0.08
CA PRO A 68 20.17 -16.11 -0.56
C PRO A 68 21.60 -15.62 -0.35
N THR A 69 22.17 -14.96 -1.37
CA THR A 69 23.56 -14.47 -1.36
C THR A 69 23.68 -12.96 -1.58
N VAL A 70 22.59 -12.29 -1.96
CA VAL A 70 22.57 -10.85 -2.22
C VAL A 70 22.29 -10.09 -0.93
N LEU A 71 23.27 -9.34 -0.42
CA LEU A 71 23.02 -8.46 0.72
C LEU A 71 22.06 -7.33 0.33
N THR A 72 21.07 -7.07 1.18
CA THR A 72 20.16 -5.92 1.04
C THR A 72 20.74 -4.70 1.74
N ALA A 73 20.33 -3.50 1.32
CA ALA A 73 20.68 -2.25 2.00
C ALA A 73 20.16 -2.20 3.45
N LEU A 74 19.16 -3.03 3.76
CA LEU A 74 18.53 -3.16 5.06
C LEU A 74 19.16 -4.26 5.94
N ALA A 75 20.21 -4.94 5.51
CA ALA A 75 20.81 -6.06 6.26
C ALA A 75 21.23 -5.69 7.70
N GLY A 76 21.63 -4.44 7.94
CA GLY A 76 21.94 -3.92 9.29
C GLY A 76 20.72 -3.89 10.23
N MET A 77 19.52 -3.93 9.68
CA MET A 77 18.23 -4.01 10.38
C MET A 77 17.70 -5.44 10.48
N GLN A 78 18.57 -6.45 10.28
CA GLN A 78 18.23 -7.88 10.31
C GLN A 78 17.34 -8.36 9.15
N TYR A 79 17.22 -7.57 8.07
CA TYR A 79 16.64 -8.07 6.82
C TYR A 79 17.49 -9.22 6.28
N PRO A 80 16.87 -10.27 5.71
CA PRO A 80 17.62 -11.35 5.13
C PRO A 80 18.31 -10.89 3.84
N ALA A 81 19.23 -11.70 3.36
CA ALA A 81 19.72 -11.56 1.99
C ALA A 81 18.60 -11.90 0.98
N ALA A 82 18.75 -11.39 -0.24
CA ALA A 82 17.88 -11.67 -1.37
C ALA A 82 18.47 -12.69 -2.34
N THR A 83 17.64 -13.15 -3.28
CA THR A 83 18.02 -14.10 -4.33
C THR A 83 18.57 -13.37 -5.56
N ILE A 84 17.82 -12.41 -6.11
CA ILE A 84 18.22 -11.62 -7.29
C ILE A 84 18.24 -10.14 -6.94
N ARG A 85 19.32 -9.44 -7.34
CA ARG A 85 19.40 -7.97 -7.28
C ARG A 85 19.06 -7.34 -8.62
N ILE A 86 18.12 -6.40 -8.61
CA ILE A 86 17.84 -5.51 -9.72
C ILE A 86 18.46 -4.15 -9.40
N SER A 87 19.49 -3.76 -10.15
CA SER A 87 20.24 -2.51 -9.89
C SER A 87 20.34 -1.55 -11.08
N LYS A 88 19.52 -1.76 -12.11
CA LYS A 88 19.49 -0.96 -13.36
C LYS A 88 18.05 -0.82 -13.84
N SER A 89 17.83 0.09 -14.80
CA SER A 89 16.55 0.15 -15.50
C SER A 89 16.30 -1.16 -16.23
N VAL A 90 15.22 -1.85 -15.87
CA VAL A 90 14.86 -3.15 -16.42
C VAL A 90 13.36 -3.33 -16.47
N ALA A 91 12.87 -3.97 -17.53
CA ALA A 91 11.50 -4.43 -17.68
C ALA A 91 11.47 -5.96 -17.70
N ILE A 92 11.11 -6.56 -16.57
CA ILE A 92 10.99 -7.99 -16.39
C ILE A 92 9.55 -8.41 -16.64
N SER A 93 9.34 -9.36 -17.55
CA SER A 93 8.03 -9.95 -17.80
C SER A 93 8.05 -11.46 -17.86
N GLY A 94 7.05 -12.10 -17.27
CA GLY A 94 6.74 -13.47 -17.59
C GLY A 94 6.02 -13.61 -18.94
N VAL A 95 5.85 -14.86 -19.37
CA VAL A 95 4.94 -15.23 -20.45
C VAL A 95 3.67 -15.81 -19.83
N GLY A 96 2.55 -15.57 -20.48
CA GLY A 96 1.23 -15.93 -19.97
C GLY A 96 0.21 -14.87 -20.32
N ARG A 97 -0.99 -15.29 -20.72
CA ARG A 97 -2.10 -14.35 -21.01
C ARG A 97 -3.13 -14.32 -19.90
N ASP A 98 -3.25 -15.44 -19.20
CA ASP A 98 -4.23 -15.66 -18.13
C ASP A 98 -3.49 -15.87 -16.80
N ARG A 99 -4.18 -15.57 -15.69
CA ARG A 99 -3.59 -15.60 -14.33
C ARG A 99 -3.06 -16.97 -13.90
N ASP A 100 -3.54 -18.04 -14.52
CA ASP A 100 -3.17 -19.42 -14.19
C ASP A 100 -2.01 -19.97 -15.05
N ASP A 101 -1.61 -19.24 -16.09
CA ASP A 101 -0.55 -19.62 -17.04
C ASP A 101 0.62 -18.61 -17.04
N LEU A 102 0.89 -18.01 -15.87
CA LEU A 102 2.01 -17.11 -15.70
C LEU A 102 3.31 -17.89 -15.52
N THR A 103 4.43 -17.33 -16.00
CA THR A 103 5.78 -17.80 -15.64
C THR A 103 5.93 -17.89 -14.12
N GLU A 104 6.36 -19.05 -13.64
CA GLU A 104 6.41 -19.40 -12.23
C GLU A 104 7.82 -19.23 -11.65
N ILE A 105 7.92 -18.65 -10.46
CA ILE A 105 9.13 -18.56 -9.64
C ILE A 105 8.79 -19.22 -8.30
N GLU A 106 9.39 -20.37 -8.02
CA GLU A 106 9.17 -21.15 -6.81
C GLU A 106 10.24 -20.84 -5.75
N GLY A 107 9.80 -20.49 -4.55
CA GLY A 107 10.67 -20.28 -3.40
C GLY A 107 11.49 -19.00 -3.48
N GLY A 108 12.64 -19.00 -2.79
CA GLY A 108 13.49 -17.82 -2.60
C GLY A 108 13.13 -17.03 -1.35
N THR A 109 14.15 -16.49 -0.68
CA THR A 109 13.92 -15.66 0.52
C THR A 109 13.32 -14.32 0.16
N ILE A 110 13.96 -13.62 -0.78
CA ILE A 110 13.42 -12.44 -1.46
C ILE A 110 13.75 -12.64 -2.94
N PRO A 111 12.83 -13.21 -3.75
CA PRO A 111 13.08 -13.49 -5.15
C PRO A 111 13.63 -12.28 -5.90
N PHE A 112 12.98 -11.13 -5.80
CA PHE A 112 13.45 -9.88 -6.40
C PHE A 112 13.66 -8.77 -5.37
N TYR A 113 14.91 -8.29 -5.30
CA TYR A 113 15.29 -7.12 -4.53
C TYR A 113 15.71 -5.97 -5.46
N VAL A 114 14.99 -4.85 -5.41
CA VAL A 114 15.20 -3.69 -6.26
C VAL A 114 16.00 -2.62 -5.51
N GLU A 115 17.25 -2.45 -5.93
CA GLU A 115 18.18 -1.40 -5.49
C GLU A 115 18.73 -0.68 -6.72
N ALA A 116 17.85 0.04 -7.41
CA ALA A 116 18.13 0.69 -8.68
C ALA A 116 17.93 2.22 -8.56
N PRO A 117 18.81 2.92 -7.81
CA PRO A 117 18.63 4.35 -7.56
C PRO A 117 18.62 5.14 -8.87
N GLY A 118 17.57 5.94 -9.07
CA GLY A 118 17.41 6.75 -10.28
C GLY A 118 16.87 6.00 -11.51
N ALA A 119 16.60 4.70 -11.41
CA ALA A 119 16.16 3.88 -12.53
C ALA A 119 14.64 3.62 -12.54
N ASP A 120 14.12 3.31 -13.73
CA ASP A 120 12.76 2.79 -13.93
C ASP A 120 12.79 1.27 -13.93
N VAL A 121 11.99 0.65 -13.07
CA VAL A 121 11.87 -0.81 -12.96
C VAL A 121 10.44 -1.24 -13.19
N SER A 122 10.22 -2.25 -14.04
CA SER A 122 8.92 -2.91 -14.18
C SER A 122 9.03 -4.42 -14.02
N ILE A 123 8.08 -4.99 -13.30
CA ILE A 123 7.93 -6.42 -13.03
C ILE A 123 6.48 -6.76 -13.34
N ARG A 124 6.24 -7.69 -14.28
CA ARG A 124 4.87 -8.00 -14.72
C ARG A 124 4.64 -9.45 -15.10
N ALA A 125 3.40 -9.91 -14.95
CA ALA A 125 2.94 -11.21 -15.43
C ALA A 125 3.79 -12.40 -14.91
N LEU A 126 4.16 -12.37 -13.63
CA LEU A 126 4.89 -13.43 -12.95
C LEU A 126 4.05 -14.03 -11.83
N ARG A 127 4.23 -15.32 -11.56
CA ARG A 127 3.70 -16.01 -10.39
C ARG A 127 4.83 -16.33 -9.43
N PHE A 128 4.77 -15.82 -8.22
CA PHE A 128 5.66 -16.18 -7.11
C PHE A 128 4.95 -17.19 -6.23
N GLU A 129 5.52 -18.38 -6.09
CA GLU A 129 5.00 -19.43 -5.22
C GLU A 129 5.87 -19.57 -3.98
N HIS A 130 5.25 -19.47 -2.81
CA HIS A 130 5.89 -19.73 -1.52
C HIS A 130 7.21 -18.96 -1.24
N PRO A 131 7.34 -17.64 -1.55
CA PRO A 131 8.47 -16.86 -1.06
C PRO A 131 8.49 -16.86 0.49
N ILE A 132 9.69 -16.79 1.09
CA ILE A 132 9.85 -16.93 2.55
C ILE A 132 9.70 -15.58 3.29
N ALA A 133 10.45 -14.56 2.90
CA ALA A 133 10.34 -13.25 3.52
C ALA A 133 9.38 -12.39 2.71
N GLU A 134 9.73 -12.17 1.45
CA GLU A 134 9.02 -11.26 0.57
C GLU A 134 9.06 -11.75 -0.87
N ALA A 135 8.03 -11.51 -1.67
CA ALA A 135 8.12 -11.83 -3.10
C ALA A 135 8.96 -10.77 -3.84
N ILE A 136 8.73 -9.50 -3.49
CA ILE A 136 9.41 -8.34 -4.08
C ILE A 136 9.72 -7.33 -2.97
N LEU A 137 11.01 -7.04 -2.75
CA LEU A 137 11.50 -5.95 -1.90
C LEU A 137 12.00 -4.81 -2.77
N VAL A 138 11.58 -3.58 -2.52
CA VAL A 138 12.06 -2.38 -3.22
C VAL A 138 12.65 -1.38 -2.24
N TYR A 139 13.94 -1.13 -2.37
CA TYR A 139 14.67 -0.13 -1.59
C TYR A 139 14.91 1.17 -2.36
N SER A 140 15.13 1.12 -3.69
CA SER A 140 15.32 2.34 -4.48
C SER A 140 14.89 2.21 -5.95
N ALA A 141 14.19 3.23 -6.45
CA ALA A 141 13.70 3.38 -7.83
C ALA A 141 13.21 4.83 -8.09
N ALA A 142 13.33 5.33 -9.32
CA ALA A 142 12.74 6.60 -9.76
C ALA A 142 11.40 6.43 -10.52
N GLY A 143 11.08 5.18 -10.88
CA GLY A 143 9.80 4.76 -11.38
C GLY A 143 9.65 3.27 -11.13
N LEU A 144 8.48 2.84 -10.64
CA LEU A 144 8.22 1.44 -10.32
C LEU A 144 6.87 1.03 -10.88
N THR A 145 6.83 -0.14 -11.54
CA THR A 145 5.59 -0.77 -11.98
C THR A 145 5.61 -2.24 -11.63
N ILE A 146 4.71 -2.69 -10.75
CA ILE A 146 4.50 -4.10 -10.40
C ILE A 146 3.05 -4.44 -10.76
N THR A 147 2.86 -5.21 -11.84
CA THR A 147 1.52 -5.38 -12.41
C THR A 147 1.21 -6.79 -12.88
N SER A 148 -0.05 -7.21 -12.70
CA SER A 148 -0.53 -8.51 -13.18
C SER A 148 0.31 -9.68 -12.66
N CYS A 149 0.91 -9.54 -11.48
CA CYS A 149 1.61 -10.62 -10.81
C CYS A 149 0.64 -11.43 -9.94
N LYS A 150 0.98 -12.70 -9.71
CA LYS A 150 0.33 -13.56 -8.74
C LYS A 150 1.32 -13.90 -7.63
N ILE A 151 0.92 -13.79 -6.37
CA ILE A 151 1.70 -14.24 -5.22
C ILE A 151 0.83 -15.28 -4.52
N ASP A 152 1.29 -16.52 -4.49
CA ASP A 152 0.52 -17.68 -4.06
C ASP A 152 1.20 -18.36 -2.87
N GLY A 153 0.68 -18.06 -1.69
CA GLY A 153 1.25 -18.44 -0.42
C GLY A 153 2.51 -17.65 -0.08
N ILE A 154 2.72 -17.40 1.20
CA ILE A 154 3.98 -16.90 1.75
C ILE A 154 4.37 -17.83 2.88
N VAL A 155 5.65 -18.21 2.97
CA VAL A 155 6.15 -19.07 4.04
C VAL A 155 6.63 -18.19 5.18
N PRO A 156 5.86 -17.98 6.27
CA PRO A 156 6.21 -16.98 7.25
C PRO A 156 7.54 -17.26 7.93
N SER A 157 8.36 -16.23 8.08
CA SER A 157 9.63 -16.34 8.82
C SER A 157 9.54 -15.59 10.14
N SER A 158 9.40 -16.33 11.24
CA SER A 158 9.38 -15.73 12.59
C SER A 158 10.65 -14.97 12.93
N ALA A 159 11.76 -15.25 12.24
CA ALA A 159 13.03 -14.56 12.42
C ALA A 159 13.02 -13.11 11.93
N LEU A 160 12.09 -12.75 11.04
CA LEU A 160 12.08 -11.48 10.33
C LEU A 160 10.98 -10.51 10.79
N GLY A 161 10.20 -10.88 11.82
CA GLY A 161 9.13 -10.04 12.36
C GLY A 161 7.87 -9.95 11.49
N GLY A 162 7.91 -10.53 10.28
CA GLY A 162 6.79 -10.68 9.36
C GLY A 162 7.26 -11.16 7.99
N SER A 163 6.29 -11.44 7.11
CA SER A 163 6.50 -11.70 5.70
C SER A 163 5.51 -10.86 4.89
N ILE A 164 5.96 -10.29 3.77
CA ILE A 164 5.22 -9.27 3.02
C ILE A 164 5.19 -9.66 1.55
N ALA A 165 4.04 -9.61 0.88
CA ALA A 165 3.97 -9.94 -0.53
C ALA A 165 4.80 -8.98 -1.39
N ILE A 166 4.53 -7.67 -1.27
CA ILE A 166 5.27 -6.60 -1.95
C ILE A 166 5.65 -5.53 -0.93
N ASP A 167 6.94 -5.34 -0.69
CA ASP A 167 7.47 -4.34 0.24
C ASP A 167 8.21 -3.22 -0.50
N ILE A 168 7.85 -1.97 -0.21
CA ILE A 168 8.68 -0.81 -0.52
C ILE A 168 9.15 -0.24 0.82
N ASP A 169 10.35 -0.62 1.25
CA ASP A 169 10.91 -0.20 2.52
C ASP A 169 12.29 0.45 2.34
N THR A 170 12.41 1.70 2.81
CA THR A 170 13.68 2.44 2.85
C THR A 170 14.21 2.64 4.28
N SER A 171 13.54 2.05 5.27
CA SER A 171 13.75 2.23 6.71
C SER A 171 14.13 0.96 7.47
N GLY A 172 13.73 -0.22 6.97
CA GLY A 172 14.00 -1.54 7.57
C GLY A 172 13.28 -1.79 8.90
N ALA A 173 12.35 -0.91 9.26
CA ALA A 173 11.52 -0.97 10.44
C ALA A 173 10.38 0.02 10.26
N VAL A 174 9.41 0.01 11.18
CA VAL A 174 8.39 1.08 11.21
C VAL A 174 9.07 2.46 11.29
N PRO A 175 8.86 3.36 10.32
CA PRO A 175 9.52 4.66 10.33
C PRO A 175 9.02 5.52 11.49
N THR A 176 9.94 6.26 12.12
CA THR A 176 9.67 7.21 13.21
C THR A 176 10.43 8.53 12.99
N PRO A 177 10.04 9.65 13.62
CA PRO A 177 10.76 10.91 13.46
C PRO A 177 12.27 10.83 13.71
N GLY A 178 12.71 9.97 14.65
CA GLY A 178 14.13 9.74 14.93
C GLY A 178 14.82 8.75 13.98
N GLN A 179 14.04 7.95 13.24
CA GLN A 179 14.52 6.99 12.26
C GLN A 179 13.59 7.03 11.03
N PRO A 180 13.70 8.08 10.20
CA PRO A 180 12.79 8.28 9.08
C PRO A 180 12.99 7.29 7.94
N GLY A 181 14.14 6.61 7.86
CA GLY A 181 14.58 5.85 6.69
C GLY A 181 15.25 6.72 5.64
N HIS A 182 15.25 6.24 4.40
CA HIS A 182 15.80 6.91 3.21
C HIS A 182 14.70 7.20 2.18
N PRO A 183 13.70 8.03 2.54
CA PRO A 183 12.56 8.33 1.65
C PRO A 183 12.96 8.76 0.25
N GLU A 184 14.08 9.48 0.14
CA GLU A 184 14.62 9.98 -1.09
C GLU A 184 14.86 8.86 -2.11
N ASN A 185 15.11 7.62 -1.68
CA ASN A 185 15.43 6.51 -2.56
C ASN A 185 14.28 6.08 -3.48
N ILE A 186 13.04 6.42 -3.15
CA ILE A 186 11.86 6.16 -3.96
C ILE A 186 11.25 7.49 -4.37
N SER A 187 11.16 7.73 -5.67
CA SER A 187 10.57 8.96 -6.22
C SER A 187 9.82 8.68 -7.52
N GLY A 188 9.10 9.66 -8.03
CA GLY A 188 8.39 9.55 -9.31
C GLY A 188 7.15 8.68 -9.19
N ARG A 189 6.74 8.05 -10.30
CA ARG A 189 5.50 7.25 -10.33
C ARG A 189 5.76 5.84 -9.82
N VAL A 190 4.95 5.42 -8.85
CA VAL A 190 4.91 4.04 -8.34
C VAL A 190 3.54 3.45 -8.64
N LEU A 191 3.48 2.34 -9.37
CA LEU A 191 2.24 1.65 -9.72
C LEU A 191 2.32 0.19 -9.26
N ILE A 192 1.43 -0.21 -8.36
CA ILE A 192 1.20 -1.61 -7.99
C ILE A 192 -0.26 -1.93 -8.32
N ALA A 193 -0.49 -2.64 -9.44
CA ALA A 193 -1.84 -2.80 -9.96
C ALA A 193 -2.17 -4.18 -10.52
N ASP A 194 -3.44 -4.55 -10.42
CA ASP A 194 -4.00 -5.78 -10.99
C ASP A 194 -3.29 -7.06 -10.55
N ASN A 195 -2.68 -7.05 -9.36
CA ASN A 195 -2.03 -8.22 -8.78
C ASN A 195 -3.05 -9.10 -8.04
N ASP A 196 -2.76 -10.40 -7.98
CA ASP A 196 -3.53 -11.39 -7.21
C ASP A 196 -2.63 -11.92 -6.09
N ILE A 197 -2.92 -11.53 -4.85
CA ILE A 197 -2.05 -11.73 -3.69
C ILE A 197 -2.80 -12.57 -2.67
N ASP A 198 -2.39 -13.83 -2.54
CA ASP A 198 -2.84 -14.72 -1.47
C ASP A 198 -1.65 -14.98 -0.54
N VAL A 199 -1.68 -14.42 0.68
CA VAL A 199 -0.62 -14.63 1.68
C VAL A 199 -0.96 -15.74 2.67
N SER A 200 -1.75 -16.72 2.23
CA SER A 200 -1.98 -17.96 2.97
C SER A 200 -0.66 -18.62 3.40
N GLY A 201 -0.71 -19.33 4.53
CA GLY A 201 0.47 -19.89 5.20
C GLY A 201 0.77 -19.23 6.55
N GLY A 202 0.25 -18.02 6.78
CA GLY A 202 0.30 -17.34 8.09
C GLY A 202 -0.54 -18.00 9.18
N SER A 203 -0.01 -18.04 10.40
CA SER A 203 -0.77 -18.36 11.62
C SER A 203 -1.02 -17.11 12.48
N VAL A 204 -1.73 -17.25 13.60
CA VAL A 204 -1.93 -16.16 14.59
C VAL A 204 -0.62 -15.63 15.21
N ALA A 205 0.48 -16.38 15.06
CA ALA A 205 1.80 -15.98 15.53
C ALA A 205 2.60 -15.24 14.46
N ASP A 206 2.13 -15.23 13.21
CA ASP A 206 2.84 -14.69 12.07
C ASP A 206 2.20 -13.38 11.61
N ASN A 207 3.03 -12.46 11.13
CA ASN A 207 2.58 -11.24 10.50
C ASN A 207 2.73 -11.41 8.99
N THR A 208 1.66 -11.72 8.27
CA THR A 208 1.63 -11.78 6.81
C THR A 208 0.87 -10.57 6.27
N LEU A 209 1.55 -9.77 5.45
CA LEU A 209 1.02 -8.52 4.90
C LEU A 209 0.95 -8.60 3.38
N GLY A 210 0.01 -7.87 2.79
CA GLY A 210 -0.09 -7.73 1.34
C GLY A 210 0.98 -6.77 0.80
N ILE A 211 0.64 -5.48 0.75
CA ILE A 211 1.48 -4.42 0.19
C ILE A 211 1.88 -3.44 1.30
N THR A 212 3.17 -3.19 1.47
CA THR A 212 3.71 -2.21 2.42
C THR A 212 4.47 -1.11 1.69
N VAL A 213 4.37 0.12 2.21
CA VAL A 213 5.07 1.30 1.72
C VAL A 213 5.58 2.10 2.92
N PHE A 214 6.85 1.91 3.26
CA PHE A 214 7.49 2.53 4.43
C PHE A 214 8.55 3.54 3.99
N SER A 215 8.31 4.79 4.36
CA SER A 215 9.20 5.92 4.08
C SER A 215 9.50 6.06 2.59
N VAL A 216 8.59 6.69 1.85
CA VAL A 216 8.74 6.86 0.40
C VAL A 216 8.52 8.31 0.00
N GLY A 217 9.40 8.83 -0.84
CA GLY A 217 9.32 10.18 -1.35
C GLY A 217 9.76 11.25 -0.34
N GLU A 218 10.53 12.21 -0.82
CA GLU A 218 10.99 13.36 -0.04
C GLU A 218 10.49 14.67 -0.68
N SER A 219 9.58 15.35 0.01
CA SER A 219 9.06 16.65 -0.44
C SER A 219 10.10 17.77 -0.21
N PRO A 220 10.24 18.73 -1.15
CA PRO A 220 9.46 18.90 -2.37
C PRO A 220 10.11 18.32 -3.65
N ASN A 221 11.35 17.82 -3.58
CA ASN A 221 12.16 17.58 -4.79
C ASN A 221 12.20 16.12 -5.28
N ARG A 222 11.78 15.18 -4.45
CA ARG A 222 11.80 13.74 -4.75
C ARG A 222 10.50 13.09 -4.30
N GLU A 223 9.38 13.75 -4.57
CA GLU A 223 8.06 13.21 -4.21
C GLU A 223 7.74 11.94 -4.98
N ALA A 224 6.95 11.08 -4.35
CA ALA A 224 6.39 9.89 -4.97
C ALA A 224 4.89 10.09 -5.24
N ASP A 225 4.45 9.60 -6.40
CA ASP A 225 3.04 9.54 -6.80
C ASP A 225 2.64 8.06 -6.91
N LEU A 226 2.05 7.54 -5.83
CA LEU A 226 1.78 6.13 -5.65
C LEU A 226 0.35 5.77 -6.07
N PHE A 227 0.21 4.66 -6.81
CA PHE A 227 -1.06 4.10 -7.25
C PHE A 227 -1.10 2.62 -6.88
N ILE A 228 -1.95 2.26 -5.92
CA ILE A 228 -2.24 0.88 -5.51
C ILE A 228 -3.65 0.55 -5.97
N SER A 229 -3.79 -0.08 -7.13
CA SER A 229 -5.09 -0.14 -7.81
C SER A 229 -5.48 -1.51 -8.35
N GLY A 230 -6.75 -1.91 -8.16
CA GLY A 230 -7.28 -3.12 -8.79
C GLY A 230 -6.68 -4.44 -8.28
N ASN A 231 -5.96 -4.42 -7.14
CA ASN A 231 -5.36 -5.63 -6.59
C ASN A 231 -6.42 -6.47 -5.89
N ARG A 232 -6.27 -7.79 -5.97
CA ARG A 232 -7.00 -8.76 -5.14
C ARG A 232 -6.07 -9.24 -4.05
N ILE A 233 -6.44 -9.07 -2.78
CA ILE A 233 -5.59 -9.44 -1.65
C ILE A 233 -6.39 -10.32 -0.69
N SER A 234 -5.85 -11.48 -0.30
CA SER A 234 -6.52 -12.39 0.63
C SER A 234 -5.62 -13.02 1.68
N ASN A 235 -6.25 -13.49 2.76
CA ASN A 235 -5.66 -14.31 3.82
C ASN A 235 -4.50 -13.63 4.59
N THR A 236 -4.55 -12.31 4.72
CA THR A 236 -3.55 -11.54 5.48
C THR A 236 -3.81 -11.65 6.98
N THR A 237 -2.75 -11.77 7.78
CA THR A 237 -2.87 -11.75 9.25
C THR A 237 -2.61 -10.36 9.84
N GLU A 238 -2.05 -9.45 9.04
CA GLU A 238 -1.81 -8.02 9.30
C GLU A 238 -2.28 -7.22 8.07
N PRO A 239 -2.13 -5.88 8.00
CA PRO A 239 -2.74 -5.10 6.93
C PRO A 239 -2.47 -5.63 5.52
N ALA A 240 -3.53 -5.64 4.73
CA ALA A 240 -3.44 -5.93 3.31
C ALA A 240 -2.75 -4.79 2.56
N ILE A 241 -2.95 -3.55 2.98
CA ILE A 241 -2.26 -2.36 2.44
C ILE A 241 -1.81 -1.48 3.60
N ASN A 242 -0.51 -1.16 3.67
CA ASN A 242 0.11 -0.48 4.80
C ASN A 242 1.06 0.63 4.38
N PHE A 243 0.59 1.87 4.47
CA PHE A 243 1.38 3.06 4.23
C PHE A 243 1.87 3.67 5.54
N ARG A 244 3.16 3.93 5.63
CA ARG A 244 3.76 4.67 6.74
C ARG A 244 4.73 5.70 6.18
N ARG A 245 4.34 6.98 6.32
CA ARG A 245 5.12 8.15 5.90
C ARG A 245 5.39 8.15 4.40
N ILE A 246 4.71 9.06 3.70
CA ILE A 246 5.06 9.42 2.33
C ILE A 246 5.37 10.92 2.22
N GLY A 247 6.34 11.27 1.38
CA GLY A 247 6.50 12.60 0.81
C GLY A 247 5.93 12.60 -0.60
N GLY A 248 4.69 13.08 -0.74
CA GLY A 248 3.95 13.04 -2.00
C GLY A 248 2.51 12.58 -1.78
N ARG A 249 1.99 11.80 -2.73
CA ARG A 249 0.58 11.41 -2.79
C ARG A 249 0.42 9.90 -3.00
N ALA A 250 -0.64 9.34 -2.43
CA ALA A 250 -1.01 7.95 -2.62
C ALA A 250 -2.50 7.80 -2.94
N HIS A 251 -2.78 7.07 -4.02
CA HIS A 251 -4.09 6.66 -4.47
C HIS A 251 -4.25 5.15 -4.22
N ILE A 252 -5.20 4.77 -3.39
CA ILE A 252 -5.52 3.38 -3.06
C ILE A 252 -6.95 3.13 -3.57
N GLU A 253 -7.06 2.50 -4.75
CA GLU A 253 -8.30 2.52 -5.52
C GLU A 253 -8.74 1.15 -6.05
N GLY A 254 -10.00 0.79 -5.89
CA GLY A 254 -10.56 -0.36 -6.59
C GLY A 254 -9.99 -1.72 -6.18
N ASN A 255 -9.38 -1.82 -4.99
CA ASN A 255 -8.83 -3.08 -4.51
C ASN A 255 -9.95 -3.94 -3.90
N VAL A 256 -9.83 -5.26 -4.04
CA VAL A 256 -10.74 -6.25 -3.43
C VAL A 256 -9.95 -7.02 -2.38
N ILE A 257 -10.34 -6.88 -1.12
CA ILE A 257 -9.59 -7.41 0.01
C ILE A 257 -10.49 -8.32 0.85
N HIS A 258 -10.05 -9.56 1.07
CA HIS A 258 -10.69 -10.51 1.98
C HIS A 258 -9.66 -10.99 3.01
N THR A 259 -9.73 -10.51 4.24
CA THR A 259 -8.67 -10.80 5.22
C THR A 259 -8.55 -12.28 5.57
N GLY A 260 -9.66 -13.03 5.46
CA GLY A 260 -9.79 -14.35 6.04
C GLY A 260 -9.86 -14.32 7.58
N PRO A 261 -10.06 -15.48 8.22
CA PRO A 261 -10.40 -15.57 9.64
C PRO A 261 -9.20 -15.57 10.58
N ILE A 262 -7.98 -15.39 10.06
CA ILE A 262 -6.75 -15.43 10.86
C ILE A 262 -6.22 -14.00 10.97
N SER A 263 -6.08 -13.50 12.19
CA SER A 263 -5.36 -12.26 12.50
C SER A 263 -4.19 -12.57 13.40
N SER A 264 -3.08 -11.89 13.15
CA SER A 264 -2.03 -11.75 14.15
C SER A 264 -2.64 -11.04 15.36
N GLN A 265 -2.40 -11.58 16.56
CA GLN A 265 -2.74 -10.92 17.82
C GLN A 265 -1.53 -10.16 18.39
N LYS A 266 -0.41 -10.11 17.64
CA LYS A 266 0.75 -9.32 18.02
C LYS A 266 0.49 -7.88 17.62
N ALA A 267 0.76 -6.94 18.53
CA ALA A 267 0.79 -5.54 18.16
C ALA A 267 1.83 -5.34 17.02
N PRO A 268 1.57 -4.47 16.02
CA PRO A 268 0.53 -3.43 15.97
C PRO A 268 -0.87 -3.90 15.55
N ARG A 269 -1.86 -3.03 15.75
CA ARG A 269 -3.31 -3.32 15.60
C ARG A 269 -3.69 -3.72 14.17
N PRO A 270 -4.61 -4.65 13.93
CA PRO A 270 -4.89 -5.07 12.57
C PRO A 270 -5.88 -4.11 11.88
N GLU A 271 -5.36 -3.25 10.99
CA GLU A 271 -6.16 -2.43 10.07
C GLU A 271 -6.03 -2.97 8.65
N VAL A 272 -7.13 -3.23 7.94
CA VAL A 272 -7.06 -3.85 6.60
C VAL A 272 -6.33 -2.94 5.61
N ILE A 273 -6.78 -1.68 5.52
CA ILE A 273 -6.04 -0.60 4.88
C ILE A 273 -5.58 0.36 5.97
N ARG A 274 -4.27 0.59 6.01
CA ARG A 274 -3.61 1.45 7.00
C ARG A 274 -2.90 2.60 6.28
N VAL A 275 -3.31 3.84 6.54
CA VAL A 275 -2.60 5.06 6.09
C VAL A 275 -2.15 5.88 7.30
N VAL A 276 -0.83 6.09 7.42
CA VAL A 276 -0.22 6.64 8.64
C VAL A 276 0.78 7.76 8.38
N ASN A 277 0.71 8.80 9.22
CA ASN A 277 1.63 9.94 9.30
C ASN A 277 1.54 10.86 8.06
N THR A 278 2.65 11.45 7.61
CA THR A 278 2.64 12.41 6.50
C THR A 278 2.22 11.79 5.19
N GLY A 279 1.66 12.62 4.31
CA GLY A 279 1.24 12.26 2.96
C GLY A 279 -0.11 12.86 2.60
N SER A 280 -0.41 12.91 1.31
CA SER A 280 -1.77 13.11 0.82
C SER A 280 -2.34 11.76 0.38
N TYR A 281 -3.43 11.32 1.01
CA TYR A 281 -4.01 10.00 0.79
C TYR A 281 -5.41 10.10 0.21
N VAL A 282 -5.68 9.29 -0.80
CA VAL A 282 -7.00 9.14 -1.42
C VAL A 282 -7.33 7.65 -1.48
N VAL A 283 -8.23 7.20 -0.61
CA VAL A 283 -8.64 5.79 -0.44
C VAL A 283 -10.06 5.64 -0.97
N THR A 284 -10.23 5.01 -2.14
CA THR A 284 -11.51 5.07 -2.86
C THR A 284 -11.93 3.77 -3.52
N HIS A 285 -13.24 3.51 -3.62
CA HIS A 285 -13.76 2.39 -4.39
C HIS A 285 -13.21 1.00 -4.00
N ASN A 286 -12.68 0.84 -2.78
CA ASN A 286 -12.19 -0.45 -2.31
C ASN A 286 -13.36 -1.30 -1.77
N SER A 287 -13.31 -2.60 -2.01
CA SER A 287 -14.21 -3.59 -1.42
C SER A 287 -13.44 -4.38 -0.36
N ILE A 288 -13.85 -4.26 0.90
CA ILE A 288 -13.18 -4.87 2.04
C ILE A 288 -14.14 -5.81 2.77
N GLU A 289 -13.70 -7.05 2.97
CA GLU A 289 -14.31 -7.97 3.92
C GLU A 289 -13.28 -8.34 5.00
N CYS A 290 -13.54 -7.86 6.21
CA CYS A 290 -12.69 -8.08 7.38
C CYS A 290 -13.31 -9.17 8.27
N GLU A 291 -12.75 -10.37 8.24
CA GLU A 291 -13.19 -11.52 9.04
C GLU A 291 -12.33 -11.74 10.28
N TRP A 292 -11.43 -10.81 10.58
CA TRP A 292 -10.48 -10.97 11.68
C TRP A 292 -11.17 -11.13 13.05
N PRO A 293 -10.69 -12.06 13.89
CA PRO A 293 -11.19 -12.25 15.25
C PRO A 293 -10.69 -11.19 16.24
N ASP A 294 -9.85 -10.27 15.79
CA ASP A 294 -9.19 -9.30 16.66
C ASP A 294 -10.20 -8.28 17.24
N PRO A 295 -10.19 -8.07 18.57
CA PRO A 295 -11.09 -7.11 19.21
C PRO A 295 -10.85 -5.66 18.79
N GLU A 296 -9.70 -5.34 18.20
CA GLU A 296 -9.30 -4.01 17.75
C GLU A 296 -9.23 -3.90 16.21
N ALA A 297 -9.82 -4.86 15.48
CA ALA A 297 -9.82 -4.87 14.02
C ALA A 297 -10.49 -3.63 13.42
N ILE A 298 -9.84 -3.06 12.40
CA ILE A 298 -10.35 -1.90 11.65
C ILE A 298 -10.36 -2.19 10.15
N GLY A 299 -11.43 -1.80 9.46
CA GLY A 299 -11.44 -1.84 7.99
C GLY A 299 -10.43 -0.86 7.38
N ILE A 300 -10.63 0.45 7.59
CA ILE A 300 -9.73 1.51 7.11
C ILE A 300 -9.26 2.39 8.27
N GLY A 301 -7.95 2.39 8.54
CA GLY A 301 -7.32 3.22 9.57
C GLY A 301 -6.59 4.43 8.98
N VAL A 302 -6.99 5.63 9.41
CA VAL A 302 -6.47 6.94 8.99
C VAL A 302 -5.90 7.64 10.22
N PHE A 303 -4.57 7.61 10.42
CA PHE A 303 -4.02 8.18 11.65
C PHE A 303 -2.60 8.76 11.58
N SER A 304 -2.24 9.54 12.60
CA SER A 304 -0.83 9.88 12.86
C SER A 304 -0.50 9.66 14.33
N GLN A 305 0.67 9.09 14.60
CA GLN A 305 1.14 8.82 15.96
C GLN A 305 2.08 9.90 16.48
N PHE A 306 2.54 10.80 15.61
CA PHE A 306 3.63 11.72 15.92
C PHE A 306 3.20 13.14 15.58
N SER A 307 3.30 14.05 16.55
CA SER A 307 3.07 15.48 16.33
C SER A 307 4.03 16.08 15.29
N ALA A 308 5.24 15.53 15.16
CA ALA A 308 6.21 15.94 14.15
C ALA A 308 5.79 15.56 12.72
N TRP A 309 4.90 14.58 12.57
CA TRP A 309 4.43 14.04 11.29
C TRP A 309 2.91 14.02 11.25
N PRO A 310 2.24 15.18 11.31
CA PRO A 310 0.79 15.23 11.25
C PRO A 310 0.32 14.69 9.89
N MET A 311 -0.87 14.09 9.88
CA MET A 311 -1.56 13.75 8.65
C MET A 311 -2.66 14.76 8.38
N GLU A 312 -2.79 15.20 7.14
CA GLU A 312 -3.71 16.26 6.78
C GLU A 312 -4.40 15.93 5.47
N HIS A 313 -5.69 16.26 5.36
CA HIS A 313 -6.45 16.15 4.11
C HIS A 313 -6.48 14.73 3.51
N ALA A 314 -6.51 13.69 4.35
CA ALA A 314 -6.81 12.35 3.85
C ALA A 314 -8.27 12.28 3.40
N VAL A 315 -8.52 11.63 2.27
CA VAL A 315 -9.87 11.45 1.72
C VAL A 315 -10.15 9.95 1.63
N VAL A 316 -11.25 9.52 2.26
CA VAL A 316 -11.77 8.15 2.20
C VAL A 316 -13.19 8.20 1.65
N LEU A 317 -13.36 7.77 0.39
CA LEU A 317 -14.61 7.94 -0.33
C LEU A 317 -15.09 6.69 -1.08
N ASP A 318 -16.40 6.47 -1.15
CA ASP A 318 -17.02 5.43 -1.99
C ASP A 318 -16.45 4.00 -1.76
N ASN A 319 -16.01 3.66 -0.55
CA ASN A 319 -15.58 2.30 -0.21
C ASN A 319 -16.76 1.44 0.30
N ASP A 320 -16.75 0.14 0.04
CA ASP A 320 -17.67 -0.85 0.63
C ASP A 320 -16.88 -1.68 1.66
N VAL A 321 -17.20 -1.51 2.95
CA VAL A 321 -16.51 -2.13 4.07
C VAL A 321 -17.48 -3.02 4.84
N ILE A 322 -17.18 -4.32 4.88
CA ILE A 322 -17.93 -5.30 5.66
C ILE A 322 -17.04 -5.79 6.81
N MET A 323 -17.51 -5.56 8.04
CA MET A 323 -16.89 -6.12 9.25
C MET A 323 -17.62 -7.42 9.63
N SER A 324 -16.98 -8.57 9.41
CA SER A 324 -17.54 -9.91 9.62
C SER A 324 -16.77 -10.73 10.67
N PRO A 325 -16.48 -10.20 11.88
CA PRO A 325 -15.74 -10.94 12.89
C PRO A 325 -16.53 -12.18 13.34
N PRO A 326 -15.88 -13.24 13.87
CA PRO A 326 -16.57 -14.42 14.39
C PRO A 326 -17.65 -14.11 15.44
N ALA A 327 -18.63 -15.00 15.59
CA ALA A 327 -19.68 -14.82 16.59
C ALA A 327 -19.08 -14.79 18.01
N GLY A 328 -19.55 -13.85 18.84
CA GLY A 328 -19.06 -13.70 20.22
C GLY A 328 -17.81 -12.84 20.39
N THR A 329 -17.23 -12.28 19.32
CA THR A 329 -16.15 -11.29 19.44
C THR A 329 -16.58 -10.12 20.32
N VAL A 330 -15.76 -9.81 21.32
CA VAL A 330 -15.94 -8.66 22.22
C VAL A 330 -15.11 -7.51 21.66
N PHE A 331 -15.77 -6.44 21.22
CA PHE A 331 -15.08 -5.31 20.58
C PHE A 331 -14.37 -4.41 21.59
N GLY A 332 -13.11 -4.14 21.30
CA GLY A 332 -12.27 -3.17 21.97
C GLY A 332 -12.53 -1.74 21.50
N ASN A 333 -11.68 -0.83 21.98
CA ASN A 333 -11.91 0.61 21.83
C ASN A 333 -11.62 1.15 20.43
N PHE A 334 -10.85 0.45 19.62
CA PHE A 334 -10.48 0.86 18.27
C PHE A 334 -11.22 0.08 17.19
N SER A 335 -12.03 -0.92 17.53
CA SER A 335 -12.80 -1.68 16.56
C SER A 335 -13.73 -0.78 15.74
N ALA A 336 -13.51 -0.69 14.42
CA ALA A 336 -14.34 0.14 13.56
C ALA A 336 -14.34 -0.28 12.09
N GLY A 337 -15.37 0.10 11.34
CA GLY A 337 -15.30 0.04 9.87
C GLY A 337 -14.24 1.01 9.33
N ILE A 338 -14.33 2.29 9.75
CA ILE A 338 -13.35 3.34 9.43
C ILE A 338 -12.97 4.06 10.74
N ASP A 339 -11.67 4.22 11.00
CA ASP A 339 -11.16 4.90 12.20
C ASP A 339 -10.22 6.05 11.82
N VAL A 340 -10.51 7.26 12.32
CA VAL A 340 -9.67 8.47 12.19
C VAL A 340 -9.11 8.84 13.55
N ARG A 341 -7.78 8.85 13.73
CA ARG A 341 -7.23 9.09 15.08
C ARG A 341 -5.86 9.77 15.14
N GLY A 342 -5.56 10.36 16.30
CA GLY A 342 -4.23 10.92 16.59
C GLY A 342 -4.00 12.31 16.01
N PHE A 343 -2.76 12.61 15.61
CA PHE A 343 -2.36 13.94 15.10
C PHE A 343 -2.81 14.15 13.65
N THR A 344 -4.12 14.21 13.45
CA THR A 344 -4.73 14.31 12.13
C THR A 344 -5.70 15.47 12.05
N ARG A 345 -5.85 16.07 10.86
CA ARG A 345 -6.81 17.15 10.66
C ARG A 345 -7.32 17.24 9.23
N ASP A 346 -8.45 17.90 9.09
CA ASP A 346 -9.01 18.29 7.79
C ASP A 346 -9.30 17.06 6.88
N ASN A 347 -9.58 15.89 7.47
CA ASN A 347 -9.85 14.66 6.71
C ASN A 347 -11.33 14.57 6.29
N VAL A 348 -11.59 13.90 5.17
CA VAL A 348 -12.94 13.71 4.62
C VAL A 348 -13.26 12.23 4.49
N ILE A 349 -14.33 11.79 5.15
CA ILE A 349 -14.86 10.43 5.08
C ILE A 349 -16.27 10.52 4.47
N ALA A 350 -16.41 10.15 3.20
CA ALA A 350 -17.63 10.44 2.44
C ALA A 350 -18.19 9.25 1.64
N ASN A 351 -19.51 9.11 1.56
CA ASN A 351 -20.20 8.13 0.70
C ASN A 351 -19.74 6.67 0.85
N ASN A 352 -19.16 6.29 1.99
CA ASN A 352 -18.77 4.90 2.22
C ASN A 352 -19.99 4.09 2.62
N ARG A 353 -20.06 2.83 2.18
CA ARG A 353 -21.03 1.85 2.65
C ARG A 353 -20.34 0.95 3.68
N ILE A 354 -20.83 0.95 4.92
CA ILE A 354 -20.20 0.21 6.03
C ILE A 354 -21.25 -0.70 6.67
N ARG A 355 -20.96 -2.00 6.73
CA ARG A 355 -21.90 -3.04 7.14
C ARG A 355 -21.25 -4.05 8.07
N GLY A 356 -22.08 -4.90 8.70
CA GLY A 356 -21.61 -5.97 9.57
C GLY A 356 -21.54 -5.54 11.03
N ARG A 357 -20.51 -5.95 11.77
CA ARG A 357 -20.45 -5.81 13.23
C ARG A 357 -19.06 -5.38 13.72
N ALA A 358 -19.01 -4.30 14.50
CA ALA A 358 -17.81 -3.83 15.23
C ALA A 358 -18.25 -2.90 16.38
N ARG A 359 -17.32 -2.26 17.12
CA ARG A 359 -17.72 -1.23 18.10
C ARG A 359 -18.41 -0.04 17.40
N ALA A 360 -17.84 0.46 16.31
CA ALA A 360 -18.41 1.58 15.55
C ALA A 360 -18.32 1.41 14.03
N ALA A 361 -19.25 1.96 13.26
CA ALA A 361 -19.09 2.00 11.80
C ALA A 361 -17.99 3.00 11.43
N ILE A 362 -18.08 4.21 12.00
CA ILE A 362 -17.05 5.26 11.90
C ILE A 362 -16.64 5.71 13.30
N ALA A 363 -15.33 5.83 13.53
CA ALA A 363 -14.76 6.32 14.77
C ALA A 363 -13.83 7.52 14.52
N ILE A 364 -13.89 8.51 15.42
CA ILE A 364 -12.86 9.55 15.52
C ILE A 364 -12.33 9.56 16.94
N ASP A 365 -11.07 9.14 17.14
CA ASP A 365 -10.52 8.87 18.47
C ASP A 365 -9.22 9.61 18.77
N VAL A 366 -8.99 9.93 20.06
CA VAL A 366 -7.69 10.41 20.54
C VAL A 366 -6.70 9.26 20.51
N PHE A 367 -5.48 9.54 20.02
CA PHE A 367 -4.45 8.52 19.93
C PHE A 367 -3.06 9.09 20.13
N LYS A 368 -2.29 8.48 21.05
CA LYS A 368 -0.89 8.86 21.36
C LYS A 368 -0.72 10.36 21.68
N GLY A 369 -1.70 10.94 22.36
CA GLY A 369 -1.72 12.36 22.74
C GLY A 369 -2.15 13.32 21.62
N GLY A 370 -2.42 12.82 20.41
CA GLY A 370 -3.01 13.58 19.32
C GLY A 370 -4.53 13.49 19.34
N THR A 371 -5.19 14.61 19.05
CA THR A 371 -6.65 14.73 18.94
C THR A 371 -7.00 15.13 17.51
N PRO A 372 -7.78 14.33 16.77
CA PRO A 372 -8.26 14.73 15.45
C PRO A 372 -9.13 15.99 15.48
N THR A 373 -8.98 16.87 14.50
CA THR A 373 -9.78 18.11 14.38
C THR A 373 -10.22 18.38 12.94
N ASN A 374 -11.25 19.21 12.77
CA ASN A 374 -11.72 19.71 11.46
C ASN A 374 -12.10 18.61 10.45
N ASN A 375 -12.54 17.45 10.90
CA ASN A 375 -12.89 16.34 9.99
C ASN A 375 -14.31 16.53 9.43
N ALA A 376 -14.61 15.90 8.29
CA ALA A 376 -15.94 15.86 7.69
C ALA A 376 -16.38 14.42 7.46
N LEU A 377 -17.55 14.05 7.99
CA LEU A 377 -18.24 12.79 7.77
C LEU A 377 -19.49 13.06 6.93
N LEU A 378 -19.51 12.61 5.68
CA LEU A 378 -20.52 13.04 4.69
C LEU A 378 -21.21 11.83 4.06
N LEU A 379 -22.52 11.68 4.21
CA LEU A 379 -23.34 10.75 3.43
C LEU A 379 -22.90 9.26 3.46
N ASN A 380 -22.17 8.82 4.49
CA ASN A 380 -21.87 7.39 4.66
C ASN A 380 -23.14 6.60 5.02
N GLU A 381 -23.29 5.44 4.39
CA GLU A 381 -24.40 4.48 4.58
C GLU A 381 -24.01 3.44 5.63
N VAL A 382 -24.74 3.41 6.75
CA VAL A 382 -24.42 2.58 7.93
C VAL A 382 -25.64 1.87 8.51
N ASP A 383 -26.73 1.78 7.74
CA ASP A 383 -28.02 1.26 8.20
C ASP A 383 -27.97 -0.24 8.55
N ASP A 384 -27.11 -1.00 7.87
CA ASP A 384 -26.91 -2.44 8.07
C ASP A 384 -25.75 -2.74 9.04
N PHE A 385 -25.38 -1.79 9.91
CA PHE A 385 -24.26 -1.93 10.85
C PHE A 385 -24.74 -2.22 12.29
N GLU A 386 -24.27 -3.32 12.87
CA GLU A 386 -24.43 -3.68 14.27
C GLU A 386 -23.30 -3.05 15.10
N GLY A 387 -23.62 -1.95 15.77
CA GLY A 387 -22.69 -1.19 16.60
C GLY A 387 -23.13 0.27 16.71
N VAL A 388 -22.22 1.15 17.11
CA VAL A 388 -22.48 2.59 17.08
C VAL A 388 -22.25 3.12 15.66
N PRO A 389 -23.20 3.83 15.02
CA PRO A 389 -22.97 4.34 13.67
C PRO A 389 -21.77 5.31 13.58
N VAL A 390 -21.68 6.25 14.52
CA VAL A 390 -20.54 7.19 14.63
C VAL A 390 -20.15 7.37 16.10
N SER A 391 -18.86 7.16 16.41
CA SER A 391 -18.29 7.32 17.74
C SER A 391 -17.24 8.44 17.78
N PHE A 392 -17.26 9.23 18.85
CA PHE A 392 -16.30 10.30 19.10
C PHE A 392 -15.57 10.07 20.43
N GLY A 393 -14.25 10.03 20.37
CA GLY A 393 -13.37 10.02 21.51
C GLY A 393 -13.40 11.35 22.27
N GLN A 394 -13.10 11.30 23.57
CA GLN A 394 -13.10 12.47 24.44
C GLN A 394 -12.13 13.55 23.92
N GLY A 395 -12.64 14.77 23.76
CA GLY A 395 -11.83 15.92 23.34
C GLY A 395 -11.79 16.14 21.83
N VAL A 396 -12.36 15.24 21.01
CA VAL A 396 -12.57 15.49 19.58
C VAL A 396 -13.54 16.65 19.41
N THR A 397 -13.14 17.66 18.65
CA THR A 397 -13.94 18.85 18.33
C THR A 397 -14.00 19.08 16.83
N ASP A 398 -14.87 20.01 16.41
CA ASP A 398 -14.89 20.57 15.07
C ASP A 398 -15.04 19.52 13.95
N THR A 399 -15.76 18.43 14.22
CA THR A 399 -16.15 17.46 13.18
C THR A 399 -17.53 17.81 12.64
N LEU A 400 -17.61 18.00 11.32
CA LEU A 400 -18.86 18.13 10.59
C LEU A 400 -19.43 16.75 10.29
N VAL A 401 -20.70 16.53 10.63
CA VAL A 401 -21.43 15.30 10.27
C VAL A 401 -22.67 15.69 9.46
N LEU A 402 -22.75 15.23 8.21
CA LEU A 402 -23.89 15.47 7.31
C LEU A 402 -24.36 14.14 6.69
N GLY A 403 -25.66 13.85 6.75
CA GLY A 403 -26.27 12.65 6.16
C GLY A 403 -27.09 11.83 7.15
N GLN A 404 -27.63 10.68 6.71
CA GLN A 404 -28.47 9.78 7.52
C GLN A 404 -27.68 8.95 8.55
N GLN A 405 -26.66 9.53 9.18
CA GLN A 405 -25.91 8.87 10.25
C GLN A 405 -26.57 9.20 11.59
N ARG A 406 -27.16 8.21 12.26
CA ARG A 406 -27.64 8.39 13.64
C ARG A 406 -26.44 8.55 14.57
N ILE A 407 -26.24 9.76 15.11
CA ILE A 407 -25.16 10.02 16.07
C ILE A 407 -25.56 9.47 17.44
N ALA A 408 -24.67 8.72 18.11
CA ALA A 408 -24.91 8.32 19.50
C ALA A 408 -24.81 9.54 20.44
N GLU A 409 -25.91 9.86 21.11
CA GLU A 409 -26.03 11.00 22.03
C GLU A 409 -25.20 10.79 23.31
N ASN A 410 -23.89 11.04 23.27
CA ASN A 410 -23.07 11.18 24.49
C ASN A 410 -22.17 12.42 24.49
N HIS A 411 -22.21 13.26 23.45
CA HIS A 411 -21.45 14.51 23.36
C HIS A 411 -22.34 15.66 22.87
N LYS A 412 -22.22 16.83 23.50
CA LYS A 412 -22.85 18.08 23.02
C LYS A 412 -22.19 18.50 21.71
N ILE A 413 -22.70 18.02 20.60
CA ILE A 413 -22.33 18.54 19.28
C ILE A 413 -23.05 19.87 19.10
N ALA A 414 -22.29 20.92 18.78
CA ALA A 414 -22.86 22.17 18.32
C ALA A 414 -23.49 21.91 16.94
N SER A 415 -24.79 21.63 16.90
CA SER A 415 -25.55 21.57 15.66
C SER A 415 -25.66 22.98 15.06
N GLY A 416 -24.65 23.35 14.29
CA GLY A 416 -24.71 24.52 13.42
C GLY A 416 -25.48 24.15 12.15
N THR A 417 -26.81 24.21 12.18
CA THR A 417 -27.58 24.39 10.93
C THR A 417 -27.17 25.74 10.33
N ARG A 418 -26.50 25.71 9.18
CA ARG A 418 -26.43 26.83 8.24
C ARG A 418 -27.15 26.45 6.96
#